data_AF-A0A7Y0HC01-F1
#
_entry.id   AF-A0A7Y0HC01-F1
#
_cell.length_a   1.000
_cell.length_b   1.000
_cell.length_c   1.000
_cell.angle_alpha   90.00
_cell.angle_beta   90.00
_cell.angle_gamma   90.00
#
_symmetry.space_group_name_H-M   'P 1'
#
loop_
_entity.id
_entity.type
_entity.pdbx_description
1 polymer ?
#
loop_
_entity_poly.entity_id
_entity_poly.type
_entity_poly.pdbx_seq_one_letter_code
_entity_poly.pdbx_strand_id
1 'polypeptide(L)'
;MSDASLPLLLMGPMVRRADINEVCIQFATSSPINCRIELAHYDTYCEHEPVRLGEQLFLHFVIIKPIGIEFPHDELISYRLFNNNKEIDLSAFCYPNKVTPEFAVPKTLNQILHGSCRNPHHPAKDSLVAANHFVQDKRSDNEIGADILLLSGDQVYADDVAGAMLIAIYRLIDLLGIYKEHPLDITLPEKLTDQLYQRHLYLPAVPWQKRNKIGVGYWLKKDVPHFSSLKADNHLVFFEEFIALYLLNFSPSVWQLIDFESIHYQASTAKCQQIFDNEKAALSVFKDGLKDAQVLFANIPSYMMFDDHDVTDDWNLTAGWEQVIYQHPVSRRIVNNGLISYWLFQGFGNDAGHKTKSLLTLFQQSFTKDKLWQFKAFDKTILEFNHWHYELNTVPKVVVLDTRTHRWRNEQNFNEPSGLLDWERLVELEGSLLTHEQVIIVSPAPVFGVKSIEAIQSLFNICGQPLLVDVENWMAHEGSAKKLLDTFRRDDTPKETLILSGDVHYSFCFSVQKRFGKHPNRIWQLTASGIKNEFPRKLINVLDKLDSILYSPKSPLNFFTKRWQMEVDKHQTKSKGQKYLVSDSAISLITLEAGNLACYQLIHGDGHITEFDLEEQ
;
A
#
# COMPACT_ATOMS: atom_id res chain seq x y z
N MET A 1 -1.05 34.22 13.52
CA MET A 1 -0.22 33.02 13.30
C MET A 1 0.82 33.03 14.40
N SER A 2 0.82 32.07 15.31
CA SER A 2 1.76 32.04 16.43
C SER A 2 3.20 31.90 15.92
N ASP A 3 4.10 32.76 16.40
CA ASP A 3 5.56 32.77 16.21
C ASP A 3 6.29 31.49 16.72
N ALA A 4 5.64 30.34 16.74
CA ALA A 4 6.30 29.08 17.08
C ALA A 4 7.13 28.62 15.87
N SER A 5 8.45 28.56 16.03
CA SER A 5 9.34 28.01 15.03
C SER A 5 8.97 26.55 14.73
N LEU A 6 8.75 26.22 13.45
CA LEU A 6 8.50 24.83 13.03
C LEU A 6 9.64 23.91 13.49
N PRO A 7 9.33 22.64 13.86
CA PRO A 7 10.38 21.65 14.10
C PRO A 7 11.16 21.42 12.80
N LEU A 8 12.46 21.10 12.93
CA LEU A 8 13.29 20.84 11.75
C LEU A 8 12.83 19.59 11.00
N LEU A 9 12.64 18.47 11.70
CA LEU A 9 12.10 17.24 11.14
C LEU A 9 10.58 17.29 11.12
N LEU A 10 10.01 17.12 9.92
CA LEU A 10 8.58 17.06 9.69
C LEU A 10 8.07 15.64 9.48
N MET A 11 8.89 14.68 9.04
CA MET A 11 8.53 13.28 8.82
C MET A 11 9.79 12.42 8.79
N GLY A 12 9.73 11.19 9.29
CA GLY A 12 10.87 10.27 9.29
C GLY A 12 11.98 10.69 10.28
N PRO A 13 13.11 9.97 10.30
CA PRO A 13 13.62 9.09 9.25
C PRO A 13 12.89 7.76 9.08
N MET A 14 12.85 7.29 7.83
CA MET A 14 12.33 5.97 7.44
C MET A 14 13.42 5.21 6.68
N VAL A 15 13.73 3.98 7.10
CA VAL A 15 14.64 3.09 6.37
C VAL A 15 13.86 2.44 5.24
N ARG A 16 14.03 2.94 4.01
CA ARG A 16 13.24 2.52 2.84
C ARG A 16 13.84 1.36 2.06
N ARG A 17 15.16 1.20 2.17
CA ARG A 17 15.91 0.08 1.59
C ARG A 17 17.19 -0.12 2.37
N ALA A 18 17.55 -1.37 2.62
CA ALA A 18 18.78 -1.72 3.30
C ALA A 18 19.37 -2.97 2.62
N ASP A 19 20.44 -2.75 1.86
CA ASP A 19 21.26 -3.76 1.21
C ASP A 19 22.72 -3.58 1.68
N ILE A 20 23.55 -4.60 1.50
CA ILE A 20 24.96 -4.58 1.95
C ILE A 20 25.81 -3.49 1.27
N ASN A 21 25.38 -3.04 0.09
CA ASN A 21 26.08 -2.05 -0.71
C ASN A 21 25.43 -0.66 -0.65
N GLU A 22 24.22 -0.55 -0.10
CA GLU A 22 23.51 0.72 -0.03
C GLU A 22 22.33 0.69 0.95
N VAL A 23 22.08 1.83 1.59
CA VAL A 23 20.91 2.05 2.44
C VAL A 23 20.23 3.34 2.01
N CYS A 24 18.93 3.32 1.78
CA CYS A 24 18.14 4.52 1.49
C CYS A 24 17.34 4.94 2.73
N ILE A 25 17.61 6.14 3.25
CA ILE A 25 16.83 6.76 4.31
C ILE A 25 16.08 7.96 3.77
N GLN A 26 14.78 8.02 4.06
CA GLN A 26 13.87 9.05 3.63
C GLN A 26 13.31 9.85 4.81
N PHE A 27 13.20 11.17 4.67
CA PHE A 27 12.59 12.05 5.68
C PHE A 27 12.19 13.39 5.07
N ALA A 28 11.42 14.20 5.79
CA ALA A 28 11.07 15.56 5.40
C ALA A 28 11.48 16.60 6.45
N THR A 29 11.83 17.81 6.02
CA THR A 29 12.21 18.92 6.89
C THR A 29 11.50 20.23 6.55
N SER A 30 11.48 21.15 7.51
CA SER A 30 10.89 22.48 7.36
C SER A 30 11.79 23.52 6.71
N SER A 31 13.07 23.20 6.52
CA SER A 31 14.07 24.10 5.94
C SER A 31 15.13 23.28 5.19
N PRO A 32 15.78 23.82 4.14
CA PRO A 32 16.78 23.05 3.42
C PRO A 32 17.95 22.72 4.33
N ILE A 33 18.40 21.47 4.29
CA ILE A 33 19.55 21.01 5.04
C ILE A 33 20.63 20.47 4.12
N ASN A 34 21.88 20.54 4.57
CA ASN A 34 22.97 19.78 3.97
C ASN A 34 23.11 18.48 4.76
N CYS A 35 22.50 17.42 4.25
CA CYS A 35 22.31 16.20 5.00
C CYS A 35 23.53 15.29 4.93
N ARG A 36 23.88 14.70 6.08
CA ARG A 36 24.81 13.59 6.17
C ARG A 36 24.29 12.57 7.17
N ILE A 37 24.30 11.30 6.81
CA ILE A 37 23.98 10.20 7.72
C ILE A 37 25.26 9.41 7.96
N GLU A 38 25.56 9.13 9.22
CA GLU A 38 26.66 8.25 9.61
C GLU A 38 26.09 6.93 10.10
N LEU A 39 26.64 5.82 9.63
CA LEU A 39 26.39 4.49 10.17
C LEU A 39 27.52 4.12 11.12
N ALA A 40 27.18 3.72 12.34
CA ALA A 40 28.16 3.45 13.39
C ALA A 40 29.16 2.37 12.95
N HIS A 41 30.45 2.64 13.14
CA HIS A 41 31.57 1.75 12.77
C HIS A 41 31.85 1.57 11.27
N TYR A 42 31.18 2.32 10.39
CA TYR A 42 31.39 2.23 8.94
C TYR A 42 31.73 3.59 8.33
N ASP A 43 32.80 3.60 7.52
CA ASP A 43 33.07 4.73 6.64
C ASP A 43 32.07 4.70 5.48
N THR A 44 31.39 5.81 5.28
CA THR A 44 30.29 5.90 4.31
C THR A 44 30.36 7.15 3.46
N TYR A 45 29.79 7.05 2.28
CA TYR A 45 29.52 8.17 1.39
C TYR A 45 28.00 8.31 1.21
N CYS A 46 27.49 9.54 1.18
CA CYS A 46 26.07 9.83 1.01
C CYS A 46 25.81 10.53 -0.33
N GLU A 47 24.90 9.99 -1.13
CA GLU A 47 24.19 10.74 -2.17
C GLU A 47 22.94 11.35 -1.56
N HIS A 48 22.72 12.65 -1.75
CA HIS A 48 21.59 13.38 -1.18
C HIS A 48 20.75 14.01 -2.29
N GLU A 49 19.48 13.60 -2.36
CA GLU A 49 18.50 14.13 -3.32
C GLU A 49 17.39 14.88 -2.57
N PRO A 50 17.44 16.22 -2.50
CA PRO A 50 16.38 17.02 -1.91
C PRO A 50 15.31 17.40 -2.96
N VAL A 51 14.05 17.34 -2.55
CA VAL A 51 12.89 17.81 -3.32
C VAL A 51 12.13 18.84 -2.51
N ARG A 52 12.08 20.08 -2.99
CA ARG A 52 11.30 21.15 -2.36
C ARG A 52 9.85 21.05 -2.80
N LEU A 53 8.94 20.78 -1.86
CA LEU A 53 7.51 20.62 -2.11
C LEU A 53 6.67 21.78 -1.55
N GLY A 54 7.27 22.64 -0.73
CA GLY A 54 6.62 23.84 -0.21
C GLY A 54 7.63 24.90 0.23
N GLU A 55 7.10 26.00 0.77
CA GLU A 55 7.94 27.06 1.33
C GLU A 55 8.78 26.56 2.50
N GLN A 56 8.15 25.73 3.35
CA GLN A 56 8.71 25.11 4.54
C GLN A 56 8.56 23.58 4.48
N LEU A 57 8.76 22.98 3.31
CA LEU A 57 8.69 21.53 3.13
C LEU A 57 9.72 21.04 2.10
N PHE A 58 10.66 20.25 2.58
CA PHE A 58 11.74 19.65 1.81
C PHE A 58 11.77 18.15 2.09
N LEU A 59 11.48 17.34 1.09
CA LEU A 59 11.61 15.89 1.14
C LEU A 59 13.06 15.51 0.79
N HIS A 60 13.63 14.54 1.50
CA HIS A 60 15.01 14.13 1.34
C HIS A 60 15.11 12.63 1.17
N PHE A 61 15.93 12.23 0.20
CA PHE A 61 16.39 10.86 0.05
C PHE A 61 17.91 10.85 0.22
N VAL A 62 18.40 10.03 1.14
CA VAL A 62 19.83 9.88 1.41
C VAL A 62 20.21 8.44 1.15
N ILE A 63 21.01 8.22 0.10
CA ILE A 63 21.52 6.91 -0.29
C ILE A 63 22.94 6.80 0.27
N ILE A 64 23.10 5.93 1.25
CA ILE A 64 24.32 5.74 2.03
C ILE A 64 25.02 4.51 1.48
N LYS A 65 26.26 4.67 1.04
CA LYS A 65 27.08 3.58 0.47
C LYS A 65 28.33 3.36 1.32
N PRO A 66 28.75 2.11 1.55
CA PRO A 66 29.97 1.84 2.29
C PRO A 66 31.21 2.20 1.49
N ILE A 67 32.28 2.60 2.20
CA ILE A 67 33.60 2.79 1.64
C ILE A 67 34.48 1.62 2.08
N GLY A 68 34.91 0.79 1.13
CA GLY A 68 35.86 -0.30 1.36
C GLY A 68 35.24 -1.61 1.83
N ILE A 69 34.39 -1.61 2.87
CA ILE A 69 33.80 -2.82 3.45
C ILE A 69 32.27 -2.73 3.37
N GLU A 70 31.63 -3.75 2.77
CA GLU A 70 30.17 -3.89 2.72
C GLU A 70 29.54 -3.88 4.12
N PHE A 71 28.30 -3.42 4.24
CA PHE A 71 27.57 -3.49 5.51
C PHE A 71 27.36 -4.94 5.95
N PRO A 72 27.40 -5.23 7.26
CA PRO A 72 27.22 -6.57 7.78
C PRO A 72 25.78 -7.01 7.57
N HIS A 73 25.63 -8.30 7.31
CA HIS A 73 24.33 -8.93 7.31
C HIS A 73 23.90 -9.28 8.73
N ASP A 74 22.59 -9.18 8.98
CA ASP A 74 21.95 -9.71 10.19
C ASP A 74 22.60 -9.17 11.49
N GLU A 75 23.08 -7.92 11.45
CA GLU A 75 23.64 -7.17 12.58
C GLU A 75 22.97 -5.81 12.69
N LEU A 76 22.80 -5.34 13.92
CA LEU A 76 22.24 -4.03 14.21
C LEU A 76 23.24 -2.91 13.92
N ILE A 77 22.86 -1.98 13.05
CA ILE A 77 23.64 -0.81 12.66
C ILE A 77 22.91 0.44 13.14
N SER A 78 23.46 1.11 14.14
CA SER A 78 22.95 2.40 14.60
C SER A 78 23.30 3.52 13.62
N TYR A 79 22.43 4.51 13.47
CA TYR A 79 22.69 5.65 12.58
C TYR A 79 22.40 7.01 13.22
N ARG A 80 23.11 8.03 12.71
CA ARG A 80 23.02 9.42 13.18
C ARG A 80 22.78 10.34 11.99
N LEU A 81 21.91 11.33 12.17
CA LEU A 81 21.56 12.31 11.16
C LEU A 81 22.18 13.67 11.49
N PHE A 82 22.82 14.30 10.51
CA PHE A 82 23.45 15.62 10.66
C PHE A 82 22.93 16.60 9.62
N ASN A 83 22.78 17.85 10.04
CA ASN A 83 22.72 19.01 9.17
C ASN A 83 24.05 19.76 9.27
N ASN A 84 24.85 19.71 8.21
CA ASN A 84 26.27 20.06 8.25
C ASN A 84 26.99 19.27 9.36
N ASN A 85 27.50 19.94 10.38
CA ASN A 85 28.20 19.32 11.52
C ASN A 85 27.33 19.25 12.79
N LYS A 86 26.07 19.68 12.72
CA LYS A 86 25.15 19.63 13.87
C LYS A 86 24.28 18.39 13.75
N GLU A 87 24.35 17.54 14.76
CA GLU A 87 23.48 16.38 14.89
C GLU A 87 22.03 16.80 15.11
N ILE A 88 21.13 16.12 14.43
CA ILE A 88 19.69 16.23 14.59
C ILE A 88 19.27 15.19 15.63
N ASP A 89 18.49 15.61 16.62
CA ASP A 89 17.97 14.73 17.66
C ASP A 89 16.97 13.73 17.06
N LEU A 90 17.30 12.44 17.17
CA LEU A 90 16.47 11.32 16.73
C LEU A 90 15.86 10.52 17.90
N SER A 91 15.90 11.03 19.13
CA SER A 91 15.43 10.32 20.32
C SER A 91 13.97 9.85 20.22
N ALA A 92 13.11 10.59 19.52
CA ALA A 92 11.71 10.24 19.27
C ALA A 92 11.51 9.03 18.33
N PHE A 93 12.59 8.52 17.72
CA PHE A 93 12.61 7.39 16.79
C PHE A 93 13.35 6.18 17.37
N CYS A 94 13.83 6.24 18.60
CA CYS A 94 14.60 5.19 19.24
C CYS A 94 13.69 4.24 20.03
N TYR A 95 14.04 2.95 20.06
CA TYR A 95 13.54 2.04 21.08
C TYR A 95 14.06 2.40 22.48
N PRO A 96 13.40 1.96 23.57
CA PRO A 96 13.83 2.25 24.92
C PRO A 96 15.30 1.90 25.18
N ASN A 97 16.00 2.76 25.93
CA ASN A 97 17.42 2.63 26.27
C ASN A 97 18.41 2.76 25.11
N LYS A 98 17.94 3.11 23.90
CA LYS A 98 18.81 3.44 22.75
C LYS A 98 18.94 4.95 22.59
N VAL A 99 20.13 5.40 22.19
CA VAL A 99 20.43 6.82 21.96
C VAL A 99 20.13 7.21 20.51
N THR A 100 20.23 6.25 19.59
CA THR A 100 20.04 6.41 18.16
C THR A 100 19.21 5.25 17.62
N PRO A 101 18.42 5.45 16.55
CA PRO A 101 17.76 4.35 15.86
C PRO A 101 18.78 3.40 15.24
N GLU A 102 18.35 2.16 15.05
CA GLU A 102 19.18 1.06 14.55
C GLU A 102 18.34 0.11 13.68
N PHE A 103 18.91 -0.33 12.56
CA PHE A 103 18.28 -1.29 11.65
C PHE A 103 19.27 -2.41 11.32
N ALA A 104 18.80 -3.49 10.70
CA ALA A 104 19.65 -4.56 10.20
C ALA A 104 19.54 -4.68 8.68
N VAL A 105 20.61 -5.17 8.03
CA VAL A 105 20.60 -5.53 6.60
C VAL A 105 20.36 -7.04 6.51
N PRO A 106 19.18 -7.51 6.10
CA PRO A 106 18.87 -8.93 6.12
C PRO A 106 19.63 -9.68 5.02
N LYS A 107 20.26 -10.81 5.36
CA LYS A 107 20.68 -11.81 4.37
C LYS A 107 19.59 -12.84 4.15
N THR A 108 19.15 -13.43 5.25
CA THR A 108 18.21 -14.53 5.28
C THR A 108 16.98 -14.06 6.04
N LEU A 109 15.82 -14.14 5.40
CA LEU A 109 14.56 -13.76 6.01
C LEU A 109 14.08 -14.90 6.90
N ASN A 110 13.92 -14.62 8.19
CA ASN A 110 13.39 -15.52 9.20
C ASN A 110 12.06 -15.01 9.76
N GLN A 111 11.89 -13.69 9.90
CA GLN A 111 10.68 -13.06 10.41
C GLN A 111 10.31 -11.85 9.56
N ILE A 112 9.16 -11.95 8.88
CA ILE A 112 8.66 -10.91 7.97
C ILE A 112 7.36 -10.37 8.54
N LEU A 113 7.28 -9.05 8.69
CA LEU A 113 6.02 -8.36 8.92
C LEU A 113 5.37 -8.01 7.58
N HIS A 114 4.10 -8.34 7.39
CA HIS A 114 3.41 -8.06 6.14
C HIS A 114 1.95 -7.65 6.34
N GLY A 115 1.49 -6.61 5.62
CA GLY A 115 0.07 -6.30 5.50
C GLY A 115 -0.27 -5.12 4.58
N SER A 116 -1.57 -4.83 4.43
CA SER A 116 -2.12 -3.73 3.61
C SER A 116 -3.32 -3.04 4.27
N CYS A 117 -3.89 -2.03 3.60
CA CYS A 117 -5.18 -1.40 3.94
C CYS A 117 -5.18 -0.70 5.30
N ARG A 118 -4.46 0.42 5.37
CA ARG A 118 -4.31 1.24 6.58
C ARG A 118 -5.22 2.47 6.52
N ASN A 119 -6.53 2.29 6.67
CA ASN A 119 -7.51 3.37 6.59
C ASN A 119 -7.49 4.24 7.89
N PRO A 120 -7.12 5.54 7.82
CA PRO A 120 -6.98 6.39 9.01
C PRO A 120 -8.27 6.59 9.83
N HIS A 121 -9.45 6.55 9.20
CA HIS A 121 -10.74 6.81 9.85
C HIS A 121 -11.60 5.57 10.06
N HIS A 122 -11.06 4.37 9.79
CA HIS A 122 -11.71 3.14 10.22
C HIS A 122 -11.61 3.01 11.77
N PRO A 123 -12.66 2.57 12.49
CA PRO A 123 -12.66 2.50 13.96
C PRO A 123 -11.74 1.44 14.57
N ALA A 124 -11.19 0.52 13.76
CA ALA A 124 -10.26 -0.51 14.23
C ALA A 124 -8.95 0.08 14.76
N LYS A 125 -8.23 -0.68 15.59
CA LYS A 125 -6.90 -0.29 16.06
C LYS A 125 -5.87 -0.47 14.95
N ASP A 126 -4.83 0.36 14.95
CA ASP A 126 -3.74 0.29 13.98
C ASP A 126 -2.75 -0.83 14.35
N SER A 127 -2.65 -1.86 13.52
CA SER A 127 -1.75 -2.99 13.74
C SER A 127 -0.27 -2.64 13.55
N LEU A 128 0.11 -1.50 12.95
CA LEU A 128 1.50 -1.05 12.98
C LEU A 128 1.99 -0.68 14.38
N VAL A 129 1.08 -0.25 15.26
CA VAL A 129 1.40 -0.03 16.69
C VAL A 129 1.77 -1.36 17.34
N ALA A 130 1.01 -2.43 17.06
CA ALA A 130 1.29 -3.75 17.60
C ALA A 130 2.58 -4.36 17.00
N ALA A 131 2.86 -4.15 15.72
CA ALA A 131 4.14 -4.52 15.09
C ALA A 131 5.33 -3.80 15.74
N ASN A 132 5.20 -2.50 16.03
CA ASN A 132 6.24 -1.75 16.74
C ASN A 132 6.54 -2.36 18.11
N HIS A 133 5.50 -2.70 18.88
CA HIS A 133 5.67 -3.35 20.19
C HIS A 133 6.35 -4.71 20.07
N PHE A 134 5.96 -5.54 19.09
CA PHE A 134 6.62 -6.82 18.84
C PHE A 134 8.13 -6.65 18.62
N VAL A 135 8.53 -5.71 17.77
CA VAL A 135 9.95 -5.45 17.50
C VAL A 135 10.64 -4.89 18.73
N GLN A 136 10.00 -3.97 19.46
CA GLN A 136 10.53 -3.43 20.71
C GLN A 136 10.82 -4.52 21.74
N ASP A 137 9.91 -5.48 21.90
CA ASP A 137 10.07 -6.59 22.83
C ASP A 137 11.28 -7.43 22.42
N LYS A 138 11.41 -7.74 21.12
CA LYS A 138 12.57 -8.45 20.56
C LYS A 138 13.89 -7.70 20.75
N ARG A 139 13.89 -6.38 20.54
CA ARG A 139 15.07 -5.53 20.78
C ARG A 139 15.48 -5.51 22.25
N SER A 140 14.50 -5.61 23.16
CA SER A 140 14.75 -5.68 24.61
C SER A 140 15.46 -6.98 25.00
N ASP A 141 15.24 -8.06 24.24
CA ASP A 141 15.90 -9.36 24.38
C ASP A 141 17.25 -9.45 23.61
N ASN A 142 17.73 -8.33 23.05
CA ASN A 142 18.91 -8.25 22.15
C ASN A 142 18.77 -9.08 20.86
N GLU A 143 17.53 -9.32 20.41
CA GLU A 143 17.25 -9.91 19.10
C GLU A 143 17.02 -8.83 18.04
N ILE A 144 17.07 -9.23 16.76
CA ILE A 144 16.74 -8.31 15.68
C ILE A 144 15.24 -7.96 15.65
N GLY A 145 14.39 -8.94 15.95
CA GLY A 145 12.96 -8.85 15.70
C GLY A 145 12.66 -9.19 14.24
N ALA A 146 11.78 -8.40 13.61
CA ALA A 146 11.45 -8.60 12.20
C ALA A 146 12.58 -8.10 11.28
N ASP A 147 12.89 -8.89 10.26
CA ASP A 147 13.95 -8.61 9.29
C ASP A 147 13.56 -7.48 8.32
N ILE A 148 12.31 -7.51 7.87
CA ILE A 148 11.72 -6.53 6.95
C ILE A 148 10.24 -6.29 7.28
N LEU A 149 9.76 -5.12 6.87
CA LEU A 149 8.34 -4.77 6.82
C LEU A 149 7.90 -4.64 5.35
N LEU A 150 6.98 -5.50 4.92
CA LEU A 150 6.42 -5.50 3.56
C LEU A 150 4.98 -4.97 3.58
N LEU A 151 4.74 -3.86 2.89
CA LEU A 151 3.44 -3.18 2.85
C LEU A 151 2.86 -3.25 1.43
N SER A 152 1.86 -4.11 1.24
CA SER A 152 1.41 -4.56 -0.08
C SER A 152 0.35 -3.68 -0.75
N GLY A 153 0.15 -2.44 -0.29
CA GLY A 153 -0.86 -1.53 -0.85
C GLY A 153 -1.63 -0.73 0.20
N ASP A 154 -2.35 0.31 -0.23
CA ASP A 154 -3.29 1.10 0.58
C ASP A 154 -2.69 1.67 1.85
N GLN A 155 -1.53 2.33 1.72
CA GLN A 155 -0.91 3.03 2.85
C GLN A 155 -1.54 4.41 3.05
N VAL A 156 -2.18 4.94 2.01
CA VAL A 156 -3.05 6.10 2.04
C VAL A 156 -4.34 5.79 1.27
N TYR A 157 -5.41 6.53 1.57
CA TYR A 157 -6.68 6.48 0.85
C TYR A 157 -6.92 7.86 0.24
N ALA A 158 -6.75 7.99 -1.07
CA ALA A 158 -6.87 9.27 -1.78
C ALA A 158 -8.31 9.55 -2.25
N ASP A 159 -9.14 8.53 -2.36
CA ASP A 159 -10.53 8.60 -2.81
C ASP A 159 -11.54 8.61 -1.63
N ASP A 160 -11.24 7.91 -0.54
CA ASP A 160 -12.00 7.85 0.72
C ASP A 160 -11.23 8.60 1.82
N VAL A 161 -11.33 9.94 1.86
CA VAL A 161 -10.68 10.77 2.89
C VAL A 161 -11.69 11.20 3.94
N ALA A 162 -11.38 10.99 5.23
CA ALA A 162 -12.22 11.53 6.30
C ALA A 162 -12.40 13.04 6.20
N GLY A 163 -13.59 13.55 6.52
CA GLY A 163 -13.87 15.00 6.46
C GLY A 163 -12.92 15.80 7.35
N ALA A 164 -12.60 15.29 8.54
CA ALA A 164 -11.63 15.91 9.45
C ALA A 164 -10.18 15.85 8.90
N MET A 165 -9.82 14.78 8.19
CA MET A 165 -8.53 14.67 7.49
C MET A 165 -8.44 15.70 6.37
N LEU A 166 -9.49 15.88 5.57
CA LEU A 166 -9.49 16.87 4.49
C LEU A 166 -9.33 18.30 5.01
N ILE A 167 -9.96 18.64 6.14
CA ILE A 167 -9.72 19.92 6.81
C ILE A 167 -8.27 20.05 7.29
N ALA A 168 -7.70 18.99 7.86
CA ALA A 168 -6.30 18.97 8.30
C ALA A 168 -5.32 19.14 7.12
N ILE A 169 -5.61 18.51 5.96
CA ILE A 169 -4.86 18.65 4.71
C ILE A 169 -4.74 20.12 4.33
N TYR A 170 -5.85 20.86 4.24
CA TYR A 170 -5.81 22.27 3.87
C TYR A 170 -5.11 23.15 4.90
N ARG A 171 -5.27 22.86 6.20
CA ARG A 171 -4.50 23.55 7.25
C ARG A 171 -3.00 23.32 7.09
N LEU A 172 -2.58 22.10 6.75
CA LEU A 172 -1.17 21.76 6.54
C LEU A 172 -0.60 22.39 5.27
N ILE A 173 -1.38 22.42 4.18
CA ILE A 173 -1.04 23.11 2.92
C ILE A 173 -0.72 24.57 3.21
N ASP A 174 -1.61 25.27 3.93
CA ASP A 174 -1.43 26.67 4.27
C ASP A 174 -0.25 26.88 5.24
N LEU A 175 -0.10 26.00 6.24
CA LEU A 175 0.95 26.10 7.24
C LEU A 175 2.36 25.95 6.63
N LEU A 176 2.58 24.92 5.80
CA LEU A 176 3.90 24.63 5.22
C LEU A 176 4.14 25.37 3.89
N GLY A 177 3.13 26.08 3.39
CA GLY A 177 3.13 26.68 2.06
C GLY A 177 3.39 25.64 0.97
N ILE A 178 2.67 24.52 1.01
CA ILE A 178 2.80 23.44 0.02
C ILE A 178 2.46 24.01 -1.36
N TYR A 179 3.35 23.76 -2.32
CA TYR A 179 3.21 24.32 -3.66
C TYR A 179 2.06 23.68 -4.41
N LYS A 180 1.21 24.55 -4.96
CA LYS A 180 0.02 24.15 -5.69
C LYS A 180 0.35 23.81 -7.13
N GLU A 181 -0.43 22.92 -7.71
CA GLU A 181 -0.40 22.75 -9.17
C GLU A 181 -1.18 23.84 -9.91
N HIS A 182 -0.95 23.94 -11.22
CA HIS A 182 -1.73 24.81 -12.07
C HIS A 182 -3.23 24.45 -11.97
N PRO A 183 -4.14 25.45 -11.88
CA PRO A 183 -5.56 25.18 -11.73
C PRO A 183 -6.11 24.23 -12.78
N LEU A 184 -6.89 23.25 -12.31
CA LEU A 184 -7.57 22.28 -13.17
C LEU A 184 -8.90 22.85 -13.65
N ASP A 185 -9.37 22.40 -14.82
CA ASP A 185 -10.69 22.74 -15.36
C ASP A 185 -11.80 21.96 -14.63
N ILE A 186 -11.91 22.19 -13.32
CA ILE A 186 -12.92 21.62 -12.42
C ILE A 186 -13.47 22.74 -11.54
N THR A 187 -14.80 22.86 -11.47
CA THR A 187 -15.46 23.90 -10.68
C THR A 187 -15.88 23.33 -9.33
N LEU A 188 -15.03 23.51 -8.32
CA LEU A 188 -15.35 23.20 -6.92
C LEU A 188 -15.90 24.44 -6.20
N PRO A 189 -16.77 24.29 -5.20
CA PRO A 189 -17.15 25.37 -4.29
C PRO A 189 -15.93 26.05 -3.67
N GLU A 190 -15.93 27.38 -3.54
CA GLU A 190 -14.79 28.14 -3.00
C GLU A 190 -14.47 27.77 -1.54
N LYS A 191 -15.50 27.49 -0.75
CA LYS A 191 -15.34 27.11 0.67
C LYS A 191 -15.19 25.61 0.78
N LEU A 192 -14.15 25.15 1.47
CA LEU A 192 -13.94 23.73 1.74
C LEU A 192 -15.13 23.06 2.43
N THR A 193 -15.82 23.77 3.33
CA THR A 193 -17.01 23.26 4.02
C THR A 193 -18.13 22.86 3.08
N ASP A 194 -18.23 23.52 1.93
CA ASP A 194 -19.26 23.26 0.92
C ASP A 194 -18.83 22.12 -0.03
N GLN A 195 -17.56 21.71 0.02
CA GLN A 195 -17.02 20.56 -0.70
C GLN A 195 -17.12 19.26 0.10
N LEU A 196 -17.09 19.33 1.43
CA LEU A 196 -17.10 18.16 2.32
C LEU A 196 -18.31 17.26 2.05
N TYR A 197 -18.03 15.99 1.78
CA TYR A 197 -18.96 14.94 1.38
C TYR A 197 -19.77 15.23 0.12
N GLN A 198 -19.27 16.12 -0.74
CA GLN A 198 -19.94 16.54 -1.98
C GLN A 198 -18.99 16.51 -3.18
N ARG A 199 -17.70 16.17 -3.02
CA ARG A 199 -16.73 16.24 -4.12
C ARG A 199 -17.10 15.35 -5.31
N HIS A 200 -17.66 14.17 -5.03
CA HIS A 200 -18.15 13.25 -6.08
C HIS A 200 -19.15 13.89 -7.06
N LEU A 201 -19.84 14.97 -6.68
CA LEU A 201 -20.78 15.69 -7.55
C LEU A 201 -20.09 16.58 -8.59
N TYR A 202 -18.83 16.95 -8.35
CA TYR A 202 -18.05 17.88 -9.19
C TYR A 202 -16.96 17.16 -9.99
N LEU A 203 -16.65 15.91 -9.62
CA LEU A 203 -15.70 15.09 -10.37
C LEU A 203 -16.23 14.79 -11.78
N PRO A 204 -15.34 14.61 -12.76
CA PRO A 204 -15.74 14.27 -14.12
C PRO A 204 -16.65 13.04 -14.20
N ALA A 205 -17.56 13.06 -15.17
CA ALA A 205 -18.48 11.96 -15.44
C ALA A 205 -18.67 11.80 -16.96
N VAL A 206 -18.91 10.57 -17.40
CA VAL A 206 -19.35 10.27 -18.77
C VAL A 206 -20.81 10.69 -18.90
N PRO A 207 -21.12 11.70 -19.74
CA PRO A 207 -22.50 12.13 -19.93
C PRO A 207 -23.33 11.02 -20.56
N TRP A 208 -24.57 10.85 -20.12
CA TRP A 208 -25.47 9.79 -20.57
C TRP A 208 -25.63 9.77 -22.09
N GLN A 209 -25.54 10.94 -22.76
CA GLN A 209 -25.64 11.07 -24.21
C GLN A 209 -24.48 10.39 -24.96
N LYS A 210 -23.31 10.26 -24.32
CA LYS A 210 -22.13 9.59 -24.87
C LYS A 210 -22.10 8.10 -24.55
N ARG A 211 -23.07 7.59 -23.77
CA ARG A 211 -23.18 6.16 -23.42
C ARG A 211 -23.79 5.35 -24.55
N ASN A 212 -23.56 4.04 -24.52
CA ASN A 212 -24.17 3.11 -25.46
C ASN A 212 -25.70 3.14 -25.34
N LYS A 213 -26.39 3.39 -26.47
CA LYS A 213 -27.86 3.50 -26.58
C LYS A 213 -28.61 2.23 -26.20
N ILE A 214 -27.93 1.08 -26.20
CA ILE A 214 -28.50 -0.22 -25.82
C ILE A 214 -28.49 -0.40 -24.30
N GLY A 215 -27.61 0.31 -23.58
CA GLY A 215 -27.47 0.19 -22.13
C GLY A 215 -28.60 0.88 -21.36
N VAL A 216 -29.05 0.26 -20.27
CA VAL A 216 -30.10 0.78 -19.38
C VAL A 216 -29.80 2.22 -18.91
N GLY A 217 -28.52 2.54 -18.67
CA GLY A 217 -28.09 3.88 -18.24
C GLY A 217 -28.38 4.99 -19.26
N TYR A 218 -28.37 4.70 -20.56
CA TYR A 218 -28.76 5.67 -21.60
C TYR A 218 -30.26 5.98 -21.53
N TRP A 219 -31.08 4.95 -21.37
CA TRP A 219 -32.54 5.09 -21.23
C TRP A 219 -32.97 5.77 -19.93
N LEU A 220 -32.21 5.54 -18.85
CA LEU A 220 -32.39 6.22 -17.57
C LEU A 220 -31.78 7.63 -17.54
N LYS A 221 -31.13 8.08 -18.62
CA LYS A 221 -30.45 9.39 -18.72
C LYS A 221 -29.51 9.66 -17.55
N LYS A 222 -28.78 8.63 -17.11
CA LYS A 222 -27.91 8.68 -15.95
C LYS A 222 -26.45 8.74 -16.38
N ASP A 223 -25.76 9.80 -15.97
CA ASP A 223 -24.32 9.94 -16.15
C ASP A 223 -23.58 8.88 -15.33
N VAL A 224 -22.36 8.55 -15.75
CA VAL A 224 -21.47 7.65 -15.00
C VAL A 224 -20.29 8.43 -14.48
N PRO A 225 -20.14 8.57 -13.16
CA PRO A 225 -18.94 9.14 -12.57
C PRO A 225 -17.69 8.41 -13.08
N HIS A 226 -16.64 9.17 -13.33
CA HIS A 226 -15.33 8.61 -13.69
C HIS A 226 -14.73 7.84 -12.51
N PHE A 227 -14.87 8.38 -11.31
CA PHE A 227 -14.41 7.77 -10.07
C PHE A 227 -15.62 7.19 -9.36
N SER A 228 -15.77 5.86 -9.41
CA SER A 228 -16.97 5.12 -9.01
C SER A 228 -16.95 4.60 -7.58
N SER A 229 -16.23 5.25 -6.66
CA SER A 229 -16.23 4.82 -5.26
C SER A 229 -17.54 5.18 -4.55
N LEU A 230 -18.08 4.22 -3.78
CA LEU A 230 -19.17 4.44 -2.81
C LEU A 230 -18.81 5.48 -1.73
N LYS A 231 -17.53 5.84 -1.65
CA LYS A 231 -16.93 6.73 -0.66
C LYS A 231 -16.12 7.88 -1.29
N ALA A 232 -16.28 8.16 -2.59
CA ALA A 232 -15.64 9.29 -3.29
C ALA A 232 -16.05 10.69 -2.78
N ASP A 233 -16.80 10.75 -1.68
CA ASP A 233 -17.42 11.92 -1.07
C ASP A 233 -16.40 13.04 -0.78
N ASN A 234 -15.15 12.67 -0.45
CA ASN A 234 -14.04 13.56 -0.14
C ASN A 234 -12.77 13.27 -0.97
N HIS A 235 -12.92 12.72 -2.17
CA HIS A 235 -11.80 12.38 -3.04
C HIS A 235 -10.81 13.55 -3.23
N LEU A 236 -9.51 13.27 -3.19
CA LEU A 236 -8.46 14.26 -3.45
C LEU A 236 -8.37 14.59 -4.93
N VAL A 237 -8.14 15.86 -5.24
CA VAL A 237 -8.13 16.39 -6.59
C VAL A 237 -6.76 16.94 -6.94
N PHE A 238 -6.18 17.74 -6.04
CA PHE A 238 -4.98 18.53 -6.33
C PHE A 238 -3.71 17.91 -5.76
N PHE A 239 -2.60 18.05 -6.47
CA PHE A 239 -1.29 17.52 -6.08
C PHE A 239 -0.91 17.85 -4.63
N GLU A 240 -1.09 19.10 -4.20
CA GLU A 240 -0.79 19.54 -2.83
C GLU A 240 -1.59 18.80 -1.75
N GLU A 241 -2.80 18.31 -2.07
CA GLU A 241 -3.61 17.52 -1.15
C GLU A 241 -3.01 16.14 -0.91
N PHE A 242 -2.50 15.49 -1.97
CA PHE A 242 -1.81 14.21 -1.84
C PHE A 242 -0.53 14.36 -1.01
N ILE A 243 0.26 15.40 -1.25
CA ILE A 243 1.48 15.67 -0.44
C ILE A 243 1.14 15.82 1.04
N ALA A 244 0.10 16.58 1.36
CA ALA A 244 -0.34 16.76 2.74
C ALA A 244 -0.88 15.46 3.36
N LEU A 245 -1.65 14.67 2.60
CA LEU A 245 -2.17 13.37 3.04
C LEU A 245 -1.02 12.43 3.43
N TYR A 246 0.00 12.31 2.59
CA TYR A 246 1.18 11.49 2.87
C TYR A 246 1.88 11.92 4.18
N LEU A 247 2.09 13.22 4.38
CA LEU A 247 2.67 13.72 5.63
C LEU A 247 1.80 13.37 6.85
N LEU A 248 0.49 13.54 6.76
CA LEU A 248 -0.46 13.22 7.84
C LEU A 248 -0.56 11.71 8.12
N ASN A 249 -0.29 10.86 7.13
CA ASN A 249 -0.30 9.40 7.30
C ASN A 249 0.98 8.83 7.91
N PHE A 250 2.10 9.56 7.86
CA PHE A 250 3.41 9.08 8.29
C PHE A 250 4.07 9.89 9.41
N SER A 251 3.55 11.07 9.75
CA SER A 251 4.21 11.94 10.74
C SER A 251 3.31 12.36 11.90
N PRO A 252 3.66 12.00 13.15
CA PRO A 252 3.03 12.61 14.31
C PRO A 252 3.43 14.08 14.50
N SER A 253 4.60 14.49 14.01
CA SER A 253 5.09 15.88 14.16
C SER A 253 4.19 16.88 13.47
N VAL A 254 3.71 16.60 12.24
CA VAL A 254 2.82 17.54 11.53
C VAL A 254 1.46 17.68 12.20
N TRP A 255 0.96 16.62 12.83
CA TRP A 255 -0.27 16.67 13.61
C TRP A 255 -0.17 17.53 14.87
N GLN A 256 1.03 17.68 15.44
CA GLN A 256 1.26 18.60 16.57
C GLN A 256 1.23 20.06 16.14
N LEU A 257 1.41 20.34 14.84
CA LEU A 257 1.36 21.70 14.29
C LEU A 257 -0.05 22.16 13.94
N ILE A 258 -1.01 21.24 13.87
CA ILE A 258 -2.41 21.51 13.56
C ILE A 258 -3.21 21.41 14.85
N ASP A 259 -4.04 22.42 15.12
CA ASP A 259 -5.01 22.36 16.20
C ASP A 259 -6.17 21.41 15.83
N PHE A 260 -5.95 20.11 16.02
CA PHE A 260 -6.90 19.05 15.65
C PHE A 260 -8.25 19.17 16.37
N GLU A 261 -8.23 19.62 17.64
CA GLU A 261 -9.44 19.71 18.44
C GLU A 261 -10.41 20.75 17.86
N SER A 262 -9.90 21.87 17.33
CA SER A 262 -10.72 22.89 16.67
C SER A 262 -11.23 22.52 15.27
N ILE A 263 -10.95 21.32 14.76
CA ILE A 263 -11.55 20.83 13.53
C ILE A 263 -13.02 20.52 13.80
N HIS A 264 -13.91 21.36 13.30
CA HIS A 264 -15.36 21.19 13.42
C HIS A 264 -16.01 21.35 12.05
N TYR A 265 -17.08 20.59 11.84
CA TYR A 265 -17.92 20.70 10.67
C TYR A 265 -19.37 20.71 11.14
N GLN A 266 -20.15 21.65 10.60
CA GLN A 266 -21.58 21.72 10.83
C GLN A 266 -22.28 21.18 9.58
N ALA A 267 -22.66 19.91 9.61
CA ALA A 267 -23.26 19.24 8.47
C ALA A 267 -24.70 19.71 8.24
N SER A 268 -25.15 19.61 6.99
CA SER A 268 -26.54 19.89 6.61
C SER A 268 -27.54 18.85 7.11
N THR A 269 -27.07 17.64 7.43
CA THR A 269 -27.90 16.53 7.91
C THR A 269 -27.27 15.85 9.12
N ALA A 270 -28.11 15.32 10.01
CA ALA A 270 -27.66 14.59 11.20
C ALA A 270 -26.82 13.34 10.85
N LYS A 271 -27.14 12.66 9.74
CA LYS A 271 -26.37 11.50 9.26
C LYS A 271 -24.94 11.91 8.88
N CYS A 272 -24.80 12.98 8.11
CA CYS A 272 -23.49 13.50 7.70
C CYS A 272 -22.69 14.01 8.91
N GLN A 273 -23.36 14.66 9.88
CA GLN A 273 -22.72 15.04 11.14
C GLN A 273 -22.16 13.83 11.89
N GLN A 274 -22.96 12.76 12.02
CA GLN A 274 -22.54 11.54 12.69
C GLN A 274 -21.36 10.85 11.99
N ILE A 275 -21.33 10.85 10.65
CA ILE A 275 -20.20 10.33 9.87
C ILE A 275 -18.93 11.11 10.23
N PHE A 276 -18.99 12.45 10.15
CA PHE A 276 -17.86 13.30 10.49
C PHE A 276 -17.36 13.09 11.93
N ASP A 277 -18.28 13.01 12.89
CA ASP A 277 -17.92 12.84 14.30
C ASP A 277 -17.24 11.47 14.54
N ASN A 278 -17.73 10.41 13.89
CA ASN A 278 -17.13 9.07 13.96
C ASN A 278 -15.76 9.03 13.30
N GLU A 279 -15.62 9.61 12.10
CA GLU A 279 -14.36 9.71 11.38
C GLU A 279 -13.32 10.49 12.17
N LYS A 280 -13.70 11.65 12.75
CA LYS A 280 -12.82 12.45 13.59
C LYS A 280 -12.35 11.66 14.82
N ALA A 281 -13.26 10.91 15.46
CA ALA A 281 -12.91 10.08 16.62
C ALA A 281 -11.92 8.97 16.24
N ALA A 282 -12.14 8.26 15.14
CA ALA A 282 -11.24 7.22 14.65
C ALA A 282 -9.87 7.78 14.24
N LEU A 283 -9.87 8.95 13.56
CA LEU A 283 -8.66 9.66 13.14
C LEU A 283 -7.83 10.15 14.33
N SER A 284 -8.46 10.51 15.44
CA SER A 284 -7.75 10.86 16.68
C SER A 284 -6.89 9.69 17.19
N VAL A 285 -7.46 8.48 17.19
CA VAL A 285 -6.73 7.26 17.59
C VAL A 285 -5.61 6.93 16.60
N PHE A 286 -5.84 7.11 15.30
CA PHE A 286 -4.81 6.94 14.27
C PHE A 286 -3.61 7.87 14.51
N LYS A 287 -3.89 9.17 14.68
CA LYS A 287 -2.89 10.21 14.97
C LYS A 287 -2.01 9.82 16.17
N ASP A 288 -2.62 9.35 17.24
CA ASP A 288 -1.90 8.99 18.46
C ASP A 288 -0.98 7.78 18.28
N GLY A 289 -1.33 6.84 17.39
CA GLY A 289 -0.51 5.67 17.03
C GLY A 289 0.66 5.96 16.10
N LEU A 290 0.72 7.14 15.45
CA LEU A 290 1.80 7.48 14.52
C LEU A 290 3.18 7.56 15.19
N LYS A 291 3.23 7.85 16.49
CA LYS A 291 4.48 7.83 17.27
C LYS A 291 5.12 6.44 17.33
N ASP A 292 4.32 5.38 17.30
CA ASP A 292 4.80 4.00 17.29
C ASP A 292 5.17 3.57 15.87
N ALA A 293 4.34 3.92 14.89
CA ALA A 293 4.62 3.65 13.48
C ALA A 293 5.92 4.31 13.00
N GLN A 294 6.21 5.56 13.41
CA GLN A 294 7.47 6.22 13.01
C GLN A 294 8.72 5.54 13.60
N VAL A 295 8.62 4.98 14.82
CA VAL A 295 9.72 4.24 15.45
C VAL A 295 9.95 2.96 14.66
N LEU A 296 8.89 2.24 14.30
CA LEU A 296 8.98 1.06 13.45
C LEU A 296 9.68 1.35 12.12
N PHE A 297 9.25 2.40 11.39
CA PHE A 297 9.84 2.78 10.11
C PHE A 297 11.30 3.24 10.21
N ALA A 298 11.71 3.79 11.36
CA ALA A 298 13.10 4.20 11.60
C ALA A 298 14.04 3.02 11.94
N ASN A 299 13.51 1.87 12.38
CA ASN A 299 14.33 0.78 12.92
C ASN A 299 14.22 -0.54 12.11
N ILE A 300 13.44 -0.57 11.02
CA ILE A 300 13.30 -1.74 10.14
C ILE A 300 13.26 -1.32 8.67
N PRO A 301 13.98 -2.01 7.77
CA PRO A 301 13.82 -1.83 6.33
C PRO A 301 12.37 -2.07 5.90
N SER A 302 11.76 -1.02 5.38
CA SER A 302 10.34 -0.98 5.07
C SER A 302 10.16 -0.80 3.56
N TYR A 303 9.52 -1.78 2.93
CA TYR A 303 9.27 -1.83 1.49
C TYR A 303 7.78 -1.75 1.24
N MET A 304 7.38 -0.97 0.24
CA MET A 304 5.96 -0.72 -0.06
C MET A 304 5.65 -0.98 -1.54
N MET A 305 4.37 -1.11 -1.87
CA MET A 305 3.84 -0.95 -3.23
C MET A 305 2.53 -0.17 -3.18
N PHE A 306 2.14 0.48 -4.27
CA PHE A 306 0.81 1.10 -4.34
C PHE A 306 -0.26 0.03 -4.55
N ASP A 307 -1.48 0.41 -4.21
CA ASP A 307 -2.69 -0.21 -4.73
C ASP A 307 -3.59 0.84 -5.41
N ASP A 308 -4.87 0.54 -5.61
CA ASP A 308 -5.84 1.50 -6.11
C ASP A 308 -6.06 2.67 -5.15
N HIS A 309 -6.32 2.50 -3.87
CA HIS A 309 -6.65 3.62 -2.99
C HIS A 309 -5.48 4.59 -2.76
N ASP A 310 -4.23 4.21 -3.05
CA ASP A 310 -3.10 5.15 -3.13
C ASP A 310 -3.28 6.20 -4.24
N VAL A 311 -4.10 5.90 -5.26
CA VAL A 311 -4.39 6.73 -6.44
C VAL A 311 -5.87 7.08 -6.54
N THR A 312 -6.73 6.08 -6.75
CA THR A 312 -8.20 6.14 -6.78
C THR A 312 -8.78 4.72 -6.87
N ASP A 313 -9.96 4.48 -6.29
CA ASP A 313 -10.71 3.21 -6.39
C ASP A 313 -10.85 2.70 -7.83
N ASP A 314 -10.88 1.36 -8.01
CA ASP A 314 -10.94 0.68 -9.31
C ASP A 314 -9.78 1.05 -10.29
N TRP A 315 -8.66 1.61 -9.81
CA TRP A 315 -7.61 2.12 -10.71
C TRP A 315 -7.08 1.02 -11.65
N ASN A 316 -7.23 1.29 -12.95
CA ASN A 316 -6.86 0.40 -14.06
C ASN A 316 -7.59 -0.96 -14.06
N LEU A 317 -8.69 -1.11 -13.33
CA LEU A 317 -9.39 -2.39 -13.22
C LEU A 317 -9.87 -2.93 -14.57
N THR A 318 -10.36 -2.05 -15.46
CA THR A 318 -10.88 -2.43 -16.78
C THR A 318 -10.35 -1.53 -17.89
N ALA A 319 -10.21 -2.06 -19.11
CA ALA A 319 -9.79 -1.28 -20.27
C ALA A 319 -10.78 -0.14 -20.61
N GLY A 320 -12.07 -0.32 -20.30
CA GLY A 320 -13.10 0.71 -20.46
C GLY A 320 -12.92 1.87 -19.48
N TRP A 321 -12.57 1.59 -18.23
CA TRP A 321 -12.20 2.59 -17.24
C TRP A 321 -10.98 3.40 -17.72
N GLU A 322 -9.91 2.72 -18.15
CA GLU A 322 -8.69 3.38 -18.65
C GLU A 322 -9.00 4.35 -19.80
N GLN A 323 -9.81 3.93 -20.77
CA GLN A 323 -10.19 4.79 -21.89
C GLN A 323 -10.90 6.06 -21.45
N VAL A 324 -11.83 5.97 -20.50
CA VAL A 324 -12.59 7.11 -20.00
C VAL A 324 -11.69 8.07 -19.22
N ILE A 325 -10.88 7.52 -18.32
CA ILE A 325 -10.03 8.30 -17.41
C ILE A 325 -8.88 8.98 -18.13
N TYR A 326 -8.09 8.21 -18.89
CA TYR A 326 -6.89 8.73 -19.53
C TYR A 326 -7.18 9.66 -20.72
N GLN A 327 -8.40 9.64 -21.27
CA GLN A 327 -8.83 10.60 -22.30
C GLN A 327 -9.38 11.90 -21.72
N HIS A 328 -9.79 11.94 -20.43
CA HIS A 328 -10.28 13.15 -19.79
C HIS A 328 -9.14 13.91 -19.08
N PRO A 329 -8.85 15.18 -19.45
CA PRO A 329 -7.69 15.90 -18.91
C PRO A 329 -7.64 15.97 -17.38
N VAL A 330 -8.77 16.27 -16.73
CA VAL A 330 -8.85 16.36 -15.25
C VAL A 330 -8.69 14.99 -14.60
N SER A 331 -9.37 13.94 -15.10
CA SER A 331 -9.30 12.61 -14.49
C SER A 331 -7.90 12.01 -14.62
N ARG A 332 -7.28 12.14 -15.79
CA ARG A 332 -5.88 11.77 -15.99
C ARG A 332 -4.94 12.51 -15.04
N ARG A 333 -5.18 13.81 -14.80
CA ARG A 333 -4.34 14.62 -13.91
C ARG A 333 -4.46 14.17 -12.45
N ILE A 334 -5.65 13.81 -11.98
CA ILE A 334 -5.87 13.25 -10.64
C ILE A 334 -5.09 11.93 -10.48
N VAL A 335 -5.15 11.02 -11.47
CA VAL A 335 -4.35 9.79 -11.47
C VAL A 335 -2.84 10.10 -11.43
N ASN A 336 -2.39 11.08 -12.22
CA ASN A 336 -1.00 11.50 -12.21
C ASN A 336 -0.58 12.09 -10.84
N ASN A 337 -1.47 12.80 -10.13
CA ASN A 337 -1.18 13.29 -8.79
C ASN A 337 -0.92 12.15 -7.81
N GLY A 338 -1.74 11.09 -7.86
CA GLY A 338 -1.53 9.87 -7.08
C GLY A 338 -0.18 9.20 -7.39
N LEU A 339 0.12 8.96 -8.68
CA LEU A 339 1.38 8.36 -9.11
C LEU A 339 2.64 9.14 -8.70
N ILE A 340 2.62 10.47 -8.89
CA ILE A 340 3.75 11.32 -8.49
C ILE A 340 3.95 11.29 -6.98
N SER A 341 2.86 11.33 -6.21
CA SER A 341 2.94 11.32 -4.75
C SER A 341 3.40 9.96 -4.22
N TYR A 342 2.92 8.86 -4.80
CA TYR A 342 3.43 7.53 -4.51
C TYR A 342 4.93 7.44 -4.80
N TRP A 343 5.38 7.91 -5.96
CA TRP A 343 6.79 7.91 -6.32
C TRP A 343 7.63 8.65 -5.27
N LEU A 344 7.19 9.85 -4.88
CA LEU A 344 7.90 10.66 -3.90
C LEU A 344 7.93 9.99 -2.52
N PHE A 345 6.83 9.44 -2.01
CA PHE A 345 6.74 8.98 -0.63
C PHE A 345 7.00 7.49 -0.41
N GLN A 346 6.92 6.67 -1.46
CA GLN A 346 7.06 5.22 -1.36
C GLN A 346 8.04 4.69 -2.42
N GLY A 347 7.76 4.97 -3.70
CA GLY A 347 8.43 4.37 -4.86
C GLY A 347 9.93 4.64 -4.94
N PHE A 348 10.38 5.89 -4.74
CA PHE A 348 11.81 6.24 -4.78
C PHE A 348 12.62 5.46 -3.74
N GLY A 349 12.05 5.30 -2.54
CA GLY A 349 12.71 4.59 -1.46
C GLY A 349 12.88 3.09 -1.72
N ASN A 350 11.90 2.47 -2.39
CA ASN A 350 11.91 1.03 -2.67
C ASN A 350 13.08 0.60 -3.57
N ASP A 351 13.45 1.44 -4.55
CA ASP A 351 14.54 1.18 -5.49
C ASP A 351 15.81 1.99 -5.20
N ALA A 352 15.87 2.71 -4.07
CA ALA A 352 16.93 3.66 -3.73
C ALA A 352 17.33 4.60 -4.88
N GLY A 353 16.39 4.95 -5.76
CA GLY A 353 16.65 5.82 -6.90
C GLY A 353 17.36 5.15 -8.09
N HIS A 354 17.59 3.85 -8.14
CA HIS A 354 18.28 3.20 -9.29
C HIS A 354 17.61 3.49 -10.63
N LYS A 355 16.28 3.46 -10.66
CA LYS A 355 15.47 3.76 -11.86
C LYS A 355 14.62 4.99 -11.63
N THR A 356 14.00 5.12 -10.46
CA THR A 356 13.04 6.19 -10.15
C THR A 356 13.69 7.57 -10.06
N LYS A 357 15.00 7.67 -9.78
CA LYS A 357 15.74 8.96 -9.78
C LYS A 357 15.72 9.64 -11.13
N SER A 358 15.57 8.88 -12.22
CA SER A 358 15.46 9.43 -13.59
C SER A 358 14.28 10.41 -13.75
N LEU A 359 13.25 10.29 -12.90
CA LEU A 359 12.08 11.17 -12.92
C LEU A 359 12.34 12.54 -12.28
N LEU A 360 13.36 12.69 -11.42
CA LEU A 360 13.64 13.92 -10.67
C LEU A 360 13.85 15.13 -11.56
N THR A 361 14.64 15.00 -12.63
CA THR A 361 15.00 16.14 -13.48
C THR A 361 13.77 16.75 -14.15
N LEU A 362 12.90 15.93 -14.75
CA LEU A 362 11.68 16.41 -15.41
C LEU A 362 10.63 16.89 -14.39
N PHE A 363 10.54 16.24 -13.24
CA PHE A 363 9.69 16.71 -12.14
C PHE A 363 10.11 18.12 -11.68
N GLN A 364 11.40 18.33 -11.38
CA GLN A 364 11.93 19.63 -10.95
C GLN A 364 11.75 20.72 -12.01
N GLN A 365 11.91 20.38 -13.30
CA GLN A 365 11.64 21.30 -14.42
C GLN A 365 10.17 21.68 -14.55
N SER A 366 9.25 20.91 -13.96
CA SER A 366 7.82 21.23 -13.91
C SER A 366 7.51 22.33 -12.90
N PHE A 367 8.46 22.71 -12.04
CA PHE A 367 8.28 23.83 -11.10
C PHE A 367 8.58 25.17 -11.77
N THR A 368 7.62 26.09 -11.72
CA THR A 368 7.72 27.39 -12.37
C THR A 368 8.26 28.49 -11.46
N LYS A 369 8.66 29.62 -12.06
CA LYS A 369 9.09 30.82 -11.33
C LYS A 369 7.99 31.40 -10.44
N ASP A 370 6.73 31.16 -10.79
CA ASP A 370 5.54 31.61 -10.05
C ASP A 370 5.21 30.71 -8.85
N LYS A 371 6.11 29.77 -8.50
CA LYS A 371 5.95 28.78 -7.43
C LYS A 371 4.74 27.85 -7.62
N LEU A 372 4.41 27.52 -8.87
CA LEU A 372 3.36 26.57 -9.24
C LEU A 372 3.94 25.39 -10.01
N TRP A 373 3.34 24.22 -9.84
CA TRP A 373 3.65 23.05 -10.66
C TRP A 373 2.90 23.08 -12.00
N GLN A 374 3.62 22.80 -13.09
CA GLN A 374 3.08 22.64 -14.44
C GLN A 374 3.49 21.28 -15.00
N PHE A 375 2.73 20.25 -14.66
CA PHE A 375 3.12 18.87 -14.94
C PHE A 375 2.86 18.41 -16.38
N LYS A 376 2.23 19.21 -17.25
CA LYS A 376 1.84 18.75 -18.60
C LYS A 376 2.96 18.05 -19.39
N ALA A 377 4.21 18.50 -19.26
CA ALA A 377 5.36 17.85 -19.88
C ALA A 377 5.83 16.57 -19.16
N PHE A 378 5.61 16.50 -17.85
CA PHE A 378 5.96 15.36 -17.00
C PHE A 378 4.89 14.25 -16.98
N ASP A 379 3.62 14.57 -17.19
CA ASP A 379 2.47 13.63 -17.22
C ASP A 379 2.75 12.38 -18.04
N LYS A 380 3.28 12.57 -19.25
CA LYS A 380 3.62 11.44 -20.13
C LYS A 380 4.71 10.57 -19.52
N THR A 381 5.74 11.20 -18.95
CA THR A 381 6.90 10.50 -18.38
C THR A 381 6.49 9.63 -17.19
N ILE A 382 5.66 10.17 -16.28
CA ILE A 382 5.22 9.42 -15.10
C ILE A 382 4.28 8.27 -15.47
N LEU A 383 3.40 8.45 -16.47
CA LEU A 383 2.48 7.40 -16.94
C LEU A 383 3.18 6.28 -17.71
N GLU A 384 4.26 6.59 -18.43
CA GLU A 384 5.03 5.60 -19.20
C GLU A 384 6.18 4.97 -18.38
N PHE A 385 6.32 5.35 -17.10
CA PHE A 385 7.35 4.77 -16.24
C PHE A 385 6.96 3.34 -15.83
N ASN A 386 7.76 2.37 -16.27
CA ASN A 386 7.44 0.94 -16.21
C ASN A 386 8.24 0.15 -15.14
N HIS A 387 8.91 0.84 -14.21
CA HIS A 387 9.84 0.22 -13.25
C HIS A 387 9.38 0.40 -11.80
N TRP A 388 8.10 0.18 -11.52
CA TRP A 388 7.58 0.19 -10.14
C TRP A 388 7.82 -1.14 -9.40
N HIS A 389 7.96 -2.24 -10.14
CA HIS A 389 8.37 -3.54 -9.60
C HIS A 389 9.83 -3.51 -9.17
N TYR A 390 10.17 -4.31 -8.16
CA TYR A 390 11.54 -4.41 -7.65
C TYR A 390 11.78 -5.76 -6.98
N GLU A 391 13.05 -6.06 -6.72
CA GLU A 391 13.48 -7.31 -6.11
C GLU A 391 14.42 -7.04 -4.93
N LEU A 392 14.36 -7.90 -3.92
CA LEU A 392 15.31 -7.96 -2.82
C LEU A 392 16.11 -9.24 -2.96
N ASN A 393 17.43 -9.13 -2.96
CA ASN A 393 18.35 -10.26 -3.11
C ASN A 393 18.60 -10.99 -1.77
N THR A 394 17.57 -11.10 -0.95
CA THR A 394 17.56 -11.87 0.29
C THR A 394 17.40 -13.36 0.01
N VAL A 395 17.45 -14.18 1.06
CA VAL A 395 17.15 -15.61 1.01
C VAL A 395 15.98 -15.91 1.96
N PRO A 396 14.78 -16.28 1.47
CA PRO A 396 14.38 -16.38 0.07
C PRO A 396 14.40 -15.03 -0.68
N LYS A 397 14.48 -15.08 -2.01
CA LYS A 397 14.40 -13.89 -2.86
C LYS A 397 12.99 -13.30 -2.76
N VAL A 398 12.87 -11.98 -2.66
CA VAL A 398 11.59 -11.27 -2.69
C VAL A 398 11.42 -10.61 -4.05
N VAL A 399 10.28 -10.84 -4.70
CA VAL A 399 9.88 -10.24 -5.98
C VAL A 399 8.59 -9.47 -5.75
N VAL A 400 8.66 -8.14 -5.80
CA VAL A 400 7.50 -7.26 -5.64
C VAL A 400 6.99 -6.88 -7.03
N LEU A 401 5.75 -7.26 -7.31
CA LEU A 401 5.11 -7.06 -8.61
C LEU A 401 4.59 -5.63 -8.78
N ASP A 402 4.32 -5.27 -10.03
CA ASP A 402 3.50 -4.11 -10.39
C ASP A 402 2.31 -4.58 -11.21
N THR A 403 1.20 -4.86 -10.53
CA THR A 403 -0.03 -5.37 -11.14
C THR A 403 -1.05 -4.27 -11.45
N ARG A 404 -0.78 -3.01 -11.11
CA ARG A 404 -1.69 -1.88 -11.38
C ARG A 404 -1.34 -1.18 -12.69
N THR A 405 -0.06 -1.09 -13.06
CA THR A 405 0.34 -0.42 -14.32
C THR A 405 0.61 -1.38 -15.49
N HIS A 406 0.87 -2.67 -15.22
CA HIS A 406 1.12 -3.70 -16.26
C HIS A 406 -0.06 -4.66 -16.50
N ARG A 407 -1.30 -4.18 -16.39
CA ARG A 407 -2.47 -5.04 -16.60
C ARG A 407 -2.64 -5.46 -18.05
N TRP A 408 -2.92 -6.74 -18.26
CA TRP A 408 -3.30 -7.29 -19.57
C TRP A 408 -4.76 -6.98 -19.87
N ARG A 409 -4.99 -5.97 -20.71
CA ARG A 409 -6.33 -5.54 -21.13
C ARG A 409 -7.15 -6.69 -21.73
N ASN A 410 -8.40 -6.83 -21.29
CA ASN A 410 -9.35 -7.76 -21.91
C ASN A 410 -9.81 -7.20 -23.27
N GLU A 411 -9.40 -7.87 -24.35
CA GLU A 411 -9.69 -7.44 -25.73
C GLU A 411 -11.10 -7.83 -26.20
N GLN A 412 -11.77 -8.76 -25.52
CA GLN A 412 -13.12 -9.23 -25.89
C GLN A 412 -14.22 -8.37 -25.27
N ASN A 413 -14.07 -8.01 -23.99
CA ASN A 413 -15.01 -7.16 -23.29
C ASN A 413 -14.27 -6.14 -22.43
N PHE A 414 -14.33 -4.87 -22.83
CA PHE A 414 -13.61 -3.78 -22.19
C PHE A 414 -14.17 -3.42 -20.80
N ASN A 415 -15.36 -3.91 -20.44
CA ASN A 415 -15.96 -3.72 -19.11
C ASN A 415 -15.70 -4.91 -18.17
N GLU A 416 -15.01 -5.96 -18.63
CA GLU A 416 -14.53 -7.03 -17.77
C GLU A 416 -13.15 -6.68 -17.19
N PRO A 417 -12.81 -7.21 -16.00
CA PRO A 417 -11.51 -7.00 -15.39
C PRO A 417 -10.36 -7.39 -16.33
N SER A 418 -9.34 -6.54 -16.38
CA SER A 418 -8.07 -6.83 -17.05
C SER A 418 -7.27 -7.88 -16.26
N GLY A 419 -6.45 -8.67 -16.94
CA GLY A 419 -5.49 -9.56 -16.30
C GLY A 419 -4.42 -8.79 -15.52
N LEU A 420 -3.94 -9.35 -14.40
CA LEU A 420 -3.09 -8.60 -13.47
C LEU A 420 -1.67 -8.33 -13.95
N LEU A 421 -1.13 -9.17 -14.83
CA LEU A 421 0.15 -8.94 -15.50
C LEU A 421 0.04 -9.25 -16.99
N ASP A 422 0.71 -8.43 -17.79
CA ASP A 422 0.96 -8.67 -19.21
C ASP A 422 1.98 -9.80 -19.44
N TRP A 423 2.14 -10.18 -20.71
CA TRP A 423 3.02 -11.26 -21.10
C TRP A 423 4.51 -10.99 -20.79
N GLU A 424 4.99 -9.77 -20.96
CA GLU A 424 6.39 -9.43 -20.72
C GLU A 424 6.73 -9.60 -19.23
N ARG A 425 5.90 -9.04 -18.35
CA ARG A 425 6.09 -9.15 -16.89
C ARG A 425 5.95 -10.59 -16.39
N LEU A 426 5.07 -11.40 -17.01
CA LEU A 426 4.97 -12.82 -16.69
C LEU A 426 6.23 -13.61 -17.08
N VAL A 427 6.90 -13.24 -18.18
CA VAL A 427 8.16 -13.86 -18.59
C VAL A 427 9.32 -13.44 -17.69
N GLU A 428 9.37 -12.15 -17.30
CA GLU A 428 10.35 -11.67 -16.32
C GLU A 428 10.19 -12.39 -14.97
N LEU A 429 8.94 -12.50 -14.47
CA LEU A 429 8.63 -13.25 -13.25
C LEU A 429 9.05 -14.72 -13.36
N GLU A 430 8.75 -15.38 -14.49
CA GLU A 430 9.21 -16.76 -14.74
C GLU A 430 10.74 -16.86 -14.64
N GLY A 431 11.49 -15.92 -15.22
CA GLY A 431 12.95 -15.87 -15.09
C GLY A 431 13.44 -15.76 -13.64
N SER A 432 12.80 -14.90 -12.84
CA SER A 432 13.14 -14.73 -11.42
C SER A 432 12.79 -15.96 -10.58
N LEU A 433 11.70 -16.66 -10.90
CA LEU A 433 11.29 -17.88 -10.21
C LEU A 433 12.23 -19.05 -10.51
N LEU A 434 12.57 -19.29 -11.78
CA LEU A 434 13.36 -20.46 -12.20
C LEU A 434 14.83 -20.44 -11.71
N THR A 435 15.29 -19.32 -11.15
CA THR A 435 16.67 -19.14 -10.69
C THR A 435 16.86 -19.44 -9.20
N HIS A 436 15.79 -19.70 -8.44
CA HIS A 436 15.84 -19.83 -6.99
C HIS A 436 15.05 -21.04 -6.48
N GLU A 437 15.51 -21.68 -5.40
CA GLU A 437 14.76 -22.78 -4.79
C GLU A 437 13.54 -22.31 -3.99
N GLN A 438 13.58 -21.08 -3.46
CA GLN A 438 12.55 -20.48 -2.62
C GLN A 438 12.35 -19.02 -3.04
N VAL A 439 11.10 -18.60 -3.20
CA VAL A 439 10.76 -17.22 -3.61
C VAL A 439 9.54 -16.71 -2.84
N ILE A 440 9.57 -15.42 -2.50
CA ILE A 440 8.43 -14.66 -1.99
C ILE A 440 7.98 -13.71 -3.10
N ILE A 441 6.72 -13.80 -3.50
CA ILE A 441 6.07 -12.91 -4.45
C ILE A 441 5.15 -11.98 -3.65
N VAL A 442 5.22 -10.68 -3.90
CA VAL A 442 4.31 -9.68 -3.30
C VAL A 442 3.41 -9.11 -4.38
N SER A 443 2.12 -9.19 -4.17
CA SER A 443 1.05 -8.73 -5.06
C SER A 443 0.02 -7.97 -4.23
N PRO A 444 -0.59 -6.88 -4.72
CA PRO A 444 -1.57 -6.15 -3.92
C PRO A 444 -2.81 -7.01 -3.67
N ALA A 445 -3.37 -7.60 -4.73
CA ALA A 445 -4.47 -8.54 -4.59
C ALA A 445 -4.04 -10.02 -4.59
N PRO A 446 -4.86 -10.92 -3.99
CA PRO A 446 -4.57 -12.35 -3.92
C PRO A 446 -4.60 -13.07 -5.27
N VAL A 447 -3.61 -13.95 -5.51
CA VAL A 447 -3.57 -14.87 -6.67
C VAL A 447 -4.58 -16.00 -6.51
N PHE A 448 -4.56 -16.61 -5.32
CA PHE A 448 -5.44 -17.72 -4.98
C PHE A 448 -6.48 -17.26 -3.95
N GLY A 449 -7.49 -16.50 -4.39
CA GLY A 449 -8.61 -16.08 -3.53
C GLY A 449 -9.71 -17.13 -3.36
N VAL A 450 -10.66 -16.82 -2.47
CA VAL A 450 -11.91 -17.57 -2.26
C VAL A 450 -12.76 -17.50 -3.55
N LYS A 451 -13.11 -18.67 -4.14
CA LYS A 451 -13.90 -18.73 -5.38
C LYS A 451 -15.31 -18.13 -5.26
N SER A 452 -15.79 -17.87 -4.06
CA SER A 452 -17.10 -17.29 -3.75
C SER A 452 -17.24 -15.80 -4.10
N ILE A 453 -16.23 -15.16 -4.70
CA ILE A 453 -16.31 -13.74 -5.11
C ILE A 453 -17.45 -13.50 -6.14
N GLU A 454 -17.80 -14.49 -6.98
CA GLU A 454 -18.99 -14.40 -7.84
C GLU A 454 -20.31 -14.56 -7.05
N ALA A 455 -20.33 -15.37 -6.00
CA ALA A 455 -21.47 -15.51 -5.08
C ALA A 455 -21.66 -14.23 -4.23
N ILE A 456 -20.55 -13.56 -3.89
CA ILE A 456 -20.52 -12.22 -3.30
C ILE A 456 -21.24 -11.24 -4.24
N GLN A 457 -20.84 -11.13 -5.51
CA GLN A 457 -21.53 -10.26 -6.49
C GLN A 457 -23.05 -10.56 -6.59
N SER A 458 -23.42 -11.85 -6.64
CA SER A 458 -24.82 -12.29 -6.71
C SER A 458 -25.65 -11.88 -5.47
N LEU A 459 -25.13 -12.09 -4.25
CA LEU A 459 -25.84 -11.73 -3.02
C LEU A 459 -25.93 -10.20 -2.81
N PHE A 460 -24.94 -9.45 -3.27
CA PHE A 460 -24.91 -8.00 -3.10
C PHE A 460 -25.80 -7.22 -4.07
N ASN A 461 -25.93 -7.72 -5.30
CA ASN A 461 -26.94 -7.24 -6.25
C ASN A 461 -28.38 -7.37 -5.68
N ILE A 462 -28.63 -8.31 -4.76
CA ILE A 462 -29.93 -8.51 -4.11
C ILE A 462 -30.16 -7.53 -2.94
N CYS A 463 -29.11 -7.05 -2.27
CA CYS A 463 -29.20 -6.19 -1.08
C CYS A 463 -29.02 -4.68 -1.36
N GLY A 464 -28.83 -4.27 -2.61
CA GLY A 464 -28.75 -2.85 -2.99
C GLY A 464 -27.53 -2.11 -2.45
N GLN A 465 -26.48 -2.82 -2.05
CA GLN A 465 -25.18 -2.29 -1.64
C GLN A 465 -24.16 -2.74 -2.71
N PRO A 466 -23.50 -1.83 -3.44
CA PRO A 466 -22.34 -2.19 -4.26
C PRO A 466 -21.19 -2.66 -3.36
N LEU A 467 -20.32 -3.51 -3.88
CA LEU A 467 -19.27 -4.16 -3.10
C LEU A 467 -18.05 -3.25 -2.86
N LEU A 468 -17.44 -3.44 -1.69
CA LEU A 468 -16.11 -2.98 -1.23
C LEU A 468 -15.07 -4.12 -1.37
N VAL A 469 -15.21 -4.95 -2.41
CA VAL A 469 -14.33 -6.11 -2.67
C VAL A 469 -14.00 -6.08 -4.14
N ASP A 470 -12.76 -5.71 -4.43
CA ASP A 470 -12.27 -5.62 -5.78
C ASP A 470 -12.14 -7.00 -6.42
N VAL A 471 -12.60 -7.07 -7.67
CA VAL A 471 -12.60 -8.31 -8.45
C VAL A 471 -11.24 -8.44 -9.14
N GLU A 472 -10.21 -8.45 -8.32
CA GLU A 472 -8.80 -8.61 -8.70
C GLU A 472 -8.45 -10.09 -8.86
N ASN A 473 -9.31 -10.84 -9.55
CA ASN A 473 -9.06 -12.26 -9.67
C ASN A 473 -8.02 -12.48 -10.76
N TRP A 474 -6.83 -12.96 -10.40
CA TRP A 474 -5.85 -13.48 -11.36
C TRP A 474 -6.48 -14.43 -12.38
N MET A 475 -7.56 -15.11 -12.00
CA MET A 475 -8.32 -16.04 -12.85
C MET A 475 -9.35 -15.38 -13.80
N ALA A 476 -9.60 -14.07 -13.70
CA ALA A 476 -10.57 -13.36 -14.54
C ALA A 476 -10.12 -13.30 -16.00
N HIS A 477 -8.81 -13.24 -16.24
CA HIS A 477 -8.22 -13.25 -17.59
C HIS A 477 -7.51 -14.58 -17.86
N GLU A 478 -8.01 -15.35 -18.84
CA GLU A 478 -7.53 -16.72 -19.11
C GLU A 478 -6.06 -16.78 -19.52
N GLY A 479 -5.53 -15.76 -20.21
CA GLY A 479 -4.15 -15.74 -20.70
C GLY A 479 -3.11 -15.62 -19.58
N SER A 480 -3.26 -14.63 -18.72
CA SER A 480 -2.34 -14.35 -17.61
C SER A 480 -2.40 -15.44 -16.54
N ALA A 481 -3.61 -15.88 -16.19
CA ALA A 481 -3.83 -16.98 -15.25
C ALA A 481 -3.15 -18.28 -15.73
N LYS A 482 -3.38 -18.63 -17.00
CA LYS A 482 -2.85 -19.87 -17.58
C LYS A 482 -1.32 -19.84 -17.63
N LYS A 483 -0.71 -18.73 -18.04
CA LYS A 483 0.75 -18.61 -18.09
C LYS A 483 1.37 -18.72 -16.70
N LEU A 484 0.83 -18.04 -15.69
CA LEU A 484 1.33 -18.16 -14.31
C LEU A 484 1.19 -19.57 -13.77
N LEU A 485 0.01 -20.19 -13.95
CA LEU A 485 -0.22 -21.57 -13.52
C LEU A 485 0.68 -22.57 -14.25
N ASP A 486 0.88 -22.38 -15.55
CA ASP A 486 1.78 -23.21 -16.34
C ASP A 486 3.22 -23.05 -15.86
N THR A 487 3.67 -21.83 -15.53
CA THR A 487 4.97 -21.58 -14.89
C THR A 487 5.08 -22.40 -13.60
N PHE A 488 4.16 -22.24 -12.65
CA PHE A 488 4.16 -22.97 -11.37
C PHE A 488 4.08 -24.51 -11.50
N ARG A 489 3.65 -25.02 -12.65
CA ARG A 489 3.55 -26.47 -12.89
C ARG A 489 4.82 -27.08 -13.46
N ARG A 490 5.81 -26.29 -13.86
CA ARG A 490 7.07 -26.82 -14.38
C ARG A 490 7.87 -27.50 -13.28
N ASP A 491 8.75 -28.42 -13.67
CA ASP A 491 9.57 -29.18 -12.71
C ASP A 491 10.80 -28.39 -12.23
N ASP A 492 11.12 -27.27 -12.89
CA ASP A 492 12.25 -26.37 -12.61
C ASP A 492 11.85 -25.13 -11.79
N THR A 493 10.62 -25.06 -11.28
CA THR A 493 10.18 -23.98 -10.38
C THR A 493 10.72 -24.12 -8.96
N PRO A 494 10.68 -23.04 -8.15
CA PRO A 494 10.96 -23.10 -6.72
C PRO A 494 10.20 -24.24 -6.04
N LYS A 495 10.85 -24.87 -5.04
CA LYS A 495 10.23 -25.88 -4.17
C LYS A 495 9.19 -25.26 -3.26
N GLU A 496 9.45 -24.03 -2.80
CA GLU A 496 8.56 -23.27 -1.93
C GLU A 496 8.34 -21.87 -2.54
N THR A 497 7.07 -21.49 -2.73
CA THR A 497 6.69 -20.15 -3.18
C THR A 497 5.70 -19.56 -2.18
N LEU A 498 6.02 -18.40 -1.60
CA LEU A 498 5.08 -17.64 -0.77
C LEU A 498 4.52 -16.48 -1.58
N ILE A 499 3.21 -16.32 -1.62
CA ILE A 499 2.52 -15.22 -2.28
C ILE A 499 1.88 -14.39 -1.17
N LEU A 500 2.42 -13.19 -0.96
CA LEU A 500 1.92 -12.23 0.02
C LEU A 500 0.96 -11.27 -0.66
N SER A 501 -0.24 -11.09 -0.08
CA SER A 501 -1.25 -10.19 -0.65
C SER A 501 -2.12 -9.46 0.36
N GLY A 502 -2.81 -8.44 -0.13
CA GLY A 502 -3.65 -7.48 0.57
C GLY A 502 -5.04 -7.28 -0.06
N ASP A 503 -5.51 -6.03 -0.05
CA ASP A 503 -6.70 -5.47 -0.77
C ASP A 503 -8.11 -5.99 -0.39
N VAL A 504 -8.22 -7.13 0.31
CA VAL A 504 -9.54 -7.74 0.59
C VAL A 504 -10.16 -7.41 1.96
N HIS A 505 -9.47 -6.66 2.81
CA HIS A 505 -9.86 -6.26 4.18
C HIS A 505 -10.08 -7.41 5.19
N TYR A 506 -9.65 -8.62 4.87
CA TYR A 506 -9.58 -9.76 5.79
C TYR A 506 -8.31 -10.59 5.54
N SER A 507 -7.98 -11.46 6.49
CA SER A 507 -6.80 -12.31 6.44
C SER A 507 -7.15 -13.79 6.25
N PHE A 508 -6.33 -14.52 5.50
CA PHE A 508 -6.46 -15.96 5.27
C PHE A 508 -5.13 -16.62 4.89
N CYS A 509 -5.08 -17.95 4.96
CA CYS A 509 -3.93 -18.77 4.60
C CYS A 509 -4.39 -19.98 3.78
N PHE A 510 -3.95 -20.08 2.53
CA PHE A 510 -4.18 -21.25 1.67
C PHE A 510 -2.85 -21.86 1.22
N SER A 511 -2.82 -23.18 1.08
CA SER A 511 -1.76 -23.88 0.35
C SER A 511 -2.30 -24.38 -0.98
N VAL A 512 -1.43 -24.43 -1.98
CA VAL A 512 -1.75 -24.86 -3.33
C VAL A 512 -0.69 -25.86 -3.76
N GLN A 513 -1.14 -27.04 -4.16
CA GLN A 513 -0.28 -28.13 -4.61
C GLN A 513 -0.69 -28.63 -6.00
N LYS A 514 0.27 -29.17 -6.75
CA LYS A 514 0.00 -29.83 -8.03
C LYS A 514 -0.61 -31.21 -7.76
N ARG A 515 -1.78 -31.51 -8.35
CA ARG A 515 -2.46 -32.82 -8.15
C ARG A 515 -1.69 -34.02 -8.72
N PHE A 516 -0.87 -33.79 -9.76
CA PHE A 516 -0.14 -34.85 -10.46
C PHE A 516 1.28 -34.37 -10.79
N GLY A 517 2.32 -34.96 -10.18
CA GLY A 517 3.72 -34.61 -10.44
C GLY A 517 4.68 -35.29 -9.47
N LYS A 518 5.98 -35.31 -9.79
CA LYS A 518 7.03 -35.86 -8.90
C LYS A 518 7.71 -34.80 -8.02
N HIS A 519 7.59 -33.53 -8.39
CA HIS A 519 8.18 -32.40 -7.66
C HIS A 519 7.18 -31.80 -6.66
N PRO A 520 7.49 -31.74 -5.36
CA PRO A 520 6.70 -30.97 -4.41
C PRO A 520 6.98 -29.49 -4.65
N ASN A 521 6.08 -28.81 -5.37
CA ASN A 521 6.02 -27.36 -5.41
C ASN A 521 4.93 -26.92 -4.43
N ARG A 522 5.34 -26.38 -3.28
CA ARG A 522 4.45 -25.88 -2.23
C ARG A 522 4.26 -24.39 -2.44
N ILE A 523 3.05 -24.00 -2.82
CA ILE A 523 2.69 -22.60 -3.01
C ILE A 523 1.78 -22.18 -1.87
N TRP A 524 2.12 -21.11 -1.18
CA TRP A 524 1.29 -20.55 -0.10
C TRP A 524 0.74 -19.20 -0.53
N GLN A 525 -0.57 -19.01 -0.37
CA GLN A 525 -1.21 -17.70 -0.44
C GLN A 525 -1.44 -17.22 0.98
N LEU A 526 -0.67 -16.21 1.38
CA LEU A 526 -0.74 -15.58 2.69
C LEU A 526 -1.31 -14.18 2.51
N THR A 527 -2.54 -13.97 2.97
CA THR A 527 -3.20 -12.68 2.85
C THR A 527 -3.42 -12.07 4.23
N ALA A 528 -2.95 -10.83 4.38
CA ALA A 528 -3.04 -10.05 5.61
C ALA A 528 -3.53 -8.63 5.28
N SER A 529 -4.83 -8.52 5.03
CA SER A 529 -5.45 -7.27 4.60
C SER A 529 -6.27 -6.67 5.73
N GLY A 530 -5.94 -5.44 6.15
CA GLY A 530 -6.61 -4.75 7.25
C GLY A 530 -5.65 -4.37 8.38
N ILE A 531 -4.56 -3.65 8.08
CA ILE A 531 -3.71 -3.04 9.12
C ILE A 531 -4.53 -2.12 10.02
N LYS A 532 -5.45 -1.36 9.42
CA LYS A 532 -6.46 -0.57 10.12
C LYS A 532 -7.75 -0.58 9.32
N ASN A 533 -8.27 -1.78 9.07
CA ASN A 533 -9.54 -1.96 8.39
C ASN A 533 -10.14 -3.31 8.80
N GLU A 534 -11.46 -3.47 8.71
CA GLU A 534 -12.13 -4.75 8.98
C GLU A 534 -13.19 -5.03 7.93
N PHE A 535 -13.24 -6.27 7.46
CA PHE A 535 -14.36 -6.72 6.65
C PHE A 535 -15.62 -6.94 7.51
N PRO A 536 -16.84 -6.57 7.03
CA PRO A 536 -18.06 -6.71 7.83
C PRO A 536 -18.29 -8.15 8.35
N ARG A 537 -18.26 -8.32 9.68
CA ARG A 537 -18.32 -9.65 10.35
C ARG A 537 -19.54 -10.51 9.98
N LYS A 538 -20.69 -9.90 9.72
CA LYS A 538 -21.89 -10.65 9.29
C LYS A 538 -21.68 -11.30 7.94
N LEU A 539 -21.00 -10.58 7.04
CA LEU A 539 -20.76 -11.01 5.68
C LEU A 539 -19.66 -12.05 5.63
N ILE A 540 -18.55 -11.85 6.36
CA ILE A 540 -17.47 -12.85 6.40
C ILE A 540 -17.98 -14.22 6.87
N ASN A 541 -18.89 -14.25 7.86
CA ASN A 541 -19.50 -15.50 8.33
C ASN A 541 -20.40 -16.17 7.27
N VAL A 542 -21.04 -15.39 6.40
CA VAL A 542 -21.80 -15.92 5.27
C VAL A 542 -20.84 -16.48 4.22
N LEU A 543 -19.73 -15.78 3.96
CA LEU A 543 -18.71 -16.23 3.01
C LEU A 543 -18.04 -17.51 3.43
N ASP A 544 -17.61 -17.60 4.69
CA ASP A 544 -16.97 -18.79 5.24
C ASP A 544 -17.92 -20.01 5.14
N LYS A 545 -19.22 -19.81 5.39
CA LYS A 545 -20.25 -20.84 5.22
C LYS A 545 -20.50 -21.21 3.75
N LEU A 546 -20.65 -20.23 2.87
CA LEU A 546 -20.90 -20.50 1.43
C LEU A 546 -19.71 -21.21 0.80
N ASP A 547 -18.50 -20.75 1.12
CA ASP A 547 -17.25 -21.29 0.57
C ASP A 547 -16.97 -22.71 1.09
N SER A 548 -17.22 -22.98 2.38
CA SER A 548 -17.14 -24.34 2.94
C SER A 548 -18.18 -25.31 2.35
N ILE A 549 -19.38 -24.84 2.02
CA ILE A 549 -20.42 -25.67 1.38
C ILE A 549 -20.10 -25.91 -0.10
N LEU A 550 -19.82 -24.85 -0.86
CA LEU A 550 -19.69 -24.89 -2.32
C LEU A 550 -18.35 -25.49 -2.77
N TYR A 551 -17.29 -25.36 -1.98
CA TYR A 551 -15.94 -25.79 -2.36
C TYR A 551 -15.29 -26.71 -1.33
N SER A 552 -16.08 -27.47 -0.56
CA SER A 552 -15.54 -28.59 0.22
C SER A 552 -14.75 -29.55 -0.67
N PRO A 553 -13.77 -30.31 -0.14
CA PRO A 553 -12.98 -31.28 -0.91
C PRO A 553 -13.84 -32.27 -1.71
N LYS A 554 -15.05 -32.57 -1.22
CA LYS A 554 -16.03 -33.48 -1.85
C LYS A 554 -17.04 -32.79 -2.77
N SER A 555 -16.92 -31.48 -3.01
CA SER A 555 -17.87 -30.73 -3.82
C SER A 555 -17.76 -31.10 -5.31
N PRO A 556 -18.87 -31.42 -5.99
CA PRO A 556 -18.89 -31.67 -7.43
C PRO A 556 -18.52 -30.43 -8.26
N LEU A 557 -18.59 -29.22 -7.69
CA LEU A 557 -18.18 -27.98 -8.36
C LEU A 557 -16.66 -27.93 -8.62
N ASN A 558 -15.85 -28.65 -7.83
CA ASN A 558 -14.41 -28.74 -8.07
C ASN A 558 -14.06 -29.41 -9.41
N PHE A 559 -14.96 -30.25 -9.96
CA PHE A 559 -14.79 -30.88 -11.27
C PHE A 559 -14.94 -29.91 -12.45
N PHE A 560 -15.70 -28.82 -12.27
CA PHE A 560 -16.00 -27.84 -13.32
C PHE A 560 -15.12 -26.60 -13.27
N THR A 561 -14.26 -26.47 -12.25
CA THR A 561 -13.40 -25.29 -12.11
C THR A 561 -12.13 -25.41 -12.94
N LYS A 562 -11.71 -24.29 -13.57
CA LYS A 562 -10.49 -24.17 -14.40
C LYS A 562 -9.17 -24.53 -13.70
N ARG A 563 -9.20 -24.79 -12.37
CA ARG A 563 -8.07 -25.22 -11.55
C ARG A 563 -8.01 -26.74 -11.35
N TRP A 564 -8.69 -27.57 -12.16
CA TRP A 564 -8.77 -29.04 -11.97
C TRP A 564 -7.41 -29.75 -11.80
N GLN A 565 -6.29 -29.13 -12.16
CA GLN A 565 -4.93 -29.68 -12.01
C GLN A 565 -4.17 -29.21 -10.75
N MET A 566 -4.72 -28.27 -9.98
CA MET A 566 -4.17 -27.79 -8.70
C MET A 566 -5.16 -28.09 -7.56
N GLU A 567 -4.65 -28.57 -6.44
CA GLU A 567 -5.37 -28.72 -5.19
C GLU A 567 -5.13 -27.47 -4.35
N VAL A 568 -6.21 -26.93 -3.75
CA VAL A 568 -6.16 -25.72 -2.93
C VAL A 568 -6.72 -26.08 -1.58
N ASP A 569 -5.87 -26.10 -0.58
CA ASP A 569 -6.22 -26.42 0.79
C ASP A 569 -6.30 -25.15 1.62
N LYS A 570 -7.32 -25.08 2.46
CA LYS A 570 -7.58 -23.92 3.30
C LYS A 570 -7.14 -24.23 4.72
N HIS A 571 -6.41 -23.31 5.33
CA HIS A 571 -5.91 -23.49 6.68
C HIS A 571 -6.80 -22.77 7.69
N GLN A 572 -7.18 -23.47 8.76
CA GLN A 572 -8.00 -22.90 9.84
C GLN A 572 -7.12 -22.22 10.89
N THR A 573 -7.70 -21.32 11.67
CA THR A 573 -7.03 -20.78 12.86
C THR A 573 -7.00 -21.79 14.01
N LYS A 574 -5.90 -21.82 14.79
CA LYS A 574 -5.76 -22.66 16.00
C LYS A 574 -6.69 -22.28 17.17
N SER A 575 -7.37 -21.13 17.10
CA SER A 575 -8.22 -20.58 18.18
C SER A 575 -9.60 -21.27 18.29
N LYS A 576 -10.27 -21.09 19.44
CA LYS A 576 -11.62 -21.63 19.67
C LYS A 576 -12.62 -21.02 18.69
N GLY A 577 -13.18 -21.86 17.82
CA GLY A 577 -14.18 -21.46 16.82
C GLY A 577 -13.72 -21.58 15.36
N GLN A 578 -12.54 -22.18 15.10
CA GLN A 578 -12.02 -22.61 13.79
C GLN A 578 -12.60 -21.84 12.60
N LYS A 579 -11.94 -20.72 12.24
CA LYS A 579 -12.30 -19.91 11.07
C LYS A 579 -11.24 -20.05 10.00
N TYR A 580 -11.64 -20.00 8.74
CA TYR A 580 -10.70 -19.88 7.61
C TYR A 580 -10.38 -18.42 7.27
N LEU A 581 -11.31 -17.51 7.61
CA LEU A 581 -11.19 -16.08 7.32
C LEU A 581 -11.21 -15.28 8.64
N VAL A 582 -10.28 -14.34 8.79
CA VAL A 582 -10.15 -13.47 9.95
C VAL A 582 -10.43 -12.03 9.53
N SER A 583 -11.53 -11.45 10.04
CA SER A 583 -11.94 -10.07 9.71
C SER A 583 -11.25 -9.01 10.55
N ASP A 584 -10.72 -9.39 11.71
CA ASP A 584 -10.18 -8.44 12.68
C ASP A 584 -8.88 -7.82 12.14
N SER A 585 -8.71 -6.52 12.40
CA SER A 585 -7.55 -5.75 11.97
C SER A 585 -6.24 -6.40 12.42
N ALA A 586 -5.30 -6.60 11.50
CA ALA A 586 -4.08 -7.34 11.74
C ALA A 586 -2.94 -6.93 10.80
N ILE A 587 -1.72 -7.14 11.28
CA ILE A 587 -0.52 -7.30 10.44
C ILE A 587 -0.01 -8.73 10.63
N SER A 588 0.41 -9.39 9.54
CA SER A 588 0.93 -10.74 9.65
C SER A 588 2.39 -10.77 10.11
N LEU A 589 2.73 -11.79 10.89
CA LEU A 589 4.08 -12.23 11.20
C LEU A 589 4.30 -13.59 10.53
N ILE A 590 5.20 -13.62 9.57
CA ILE A 590 5.57 -14.82 8.82
C ILE A 590 6.92 -15.28 9.33
N THR A 591 6.98 -16.50 9.87
CA THR A 591 8.22 -17.11 10.33
C THR A 591 8.69 -18.16 9.33
N LEU A 592 9.94 -18.04 8.90
CA LEU A 592 10.58 -18.95 7.97
C LEU A 592 11.70 -19.74 8.67
N GLU A 593 11.81 -21.02 8.34
CA GLU A 593 12.92 -21.87 8.75
C GLU A 593 13.59 -22.47 7.52
N ALA A 594 14.89 -22.16 7.35
CA ALA A 594 15.65 -22.52 6.15
C ALA A 594 14.94 -22.14 4.84
N GLY A 595 14.24 -20.99 4.84
CA GLY A 595 13.51 -20.43 3.70
C GLY A 595 12.12 -21.06 3.43
N ASN A 596 11.67 -22.01 4.24
CA ASN A 596 10.32 -22.59 4.14
C ASN A 596 9.37 -21.97 5.17
N LEU A 597 8.08 -21.93 4.87
CA LEU A 597 7.08 -21.43 5.82
C LEU A 597 7.00 -22.35 7.05
N ALA A 598 7.31 -21.79 8.23
CA ALA A 598 7.24 -22.51 9.51
C ALA A 598 6.05 -22.06 10.36
N CYS A 599 5.71 -20.76 10.35
CA CYS A 599 4.57 -20.23 11.09
C CYS A 599 3.94 -19.04 10.36
N TYR A 600 2.62 -18.93 10.46
CA TYR A 600 1.88 -17.77 9.96
C TYR A 600 0.89 -17.27 11.02
N GLN A 601 1.21 -16.08 11.54
CA GLN A 601 0.48 -15.44 12.64
C GLN A 601 -0.04 -14.07 12.20
N LEU A 602 -1.11 -13.63 12.86
CA LEU A 602 -1.70 -12.30 12.74
C LEU A 602 -1.56 -11.60 14.08
N ILE A 603 -0.85 -10.47 14.10
CA ILE A 603 -0.73 -9.58 15.24
C ILE A 603 -1.82 -8.51 15.12
N HIS A 604 -2.78 -8.56 16.04
CA HIS A 604 -3.90 -7.63 16.04
C HIS A 604 -3.55 -6.31 16.74
N GLY A 605 -4.29 -5.23 16.42
CA GLY A 605 -3.98 -3.90 16.95
C GLY A 605 -4.13 -3.73 18.48
N ASP A 606 -4.66 -4.72 19.19
CA ASP A 606 -4.67 -4.78 20.66
C ASP A 606 -3.59 -5.70 21.25
N GLY A 607 -2.74 -6.29 20.41
CA GLY A 607 -1.63 -7.16 20.77
C GLY A 607 -1.96 -8.66 20.86
N HIS A 608 -3.22 -9.09 20.69
CA HIS A 608 -3.50 -10.52 20.63
C HIS A 608 -3.00 -11.13 19.32
N ILE A 609 -2.73 -12.44 19.34
CA ILE A 609 -2.20 -13.19 18.20
C ILE A 609 -3.21 -14.26 17.76
N THR A 610 -3.48 -14.30 16.46
CA THR A 610 -4.19 -15.41 15.81
C THR A 610 -3.21 -16.19 14.94
N GLU A 611 -3.16 -17.51 15.10
CA GLU A 611 -2.26 -18.38 14.34
C GLU A 611 -3.04 -19.32 13.43
N PHE A 612 -2.58 -19.49 12.19
CA PHE A 612 -3.11 -20.49 11.26
C PHE A 612 -2.44 -21.85 11.48
N ASP A 613 -3.23 -22.91 11.35
CA ASP A 613 -2.76 -24.28 11.43
C ASP A 613 -2.23 -24.74 10.07
N LEU A 614 -0.90 -24.88 9.98
CA LEU A 614 -0.20 -25.25 8.76
C LEU A 614 -0.06 -26.77 8.57
N GLU A 615 -0.43 -27.58 9.56
CA GLU A 615 -0.40 -29.04 9.44
C GLU A 615 -1.49 -29.51 8.46
N GLU A 616 -1.13 -30.44 7.56
CA GLU A 616 -2.02 -30.99 6.54
C GLU A 616 -3.26 -31.67 7.19
N GLN A 617 -4.46 -31.36 6.68
CA GLN A 617 -5.67 -32.14 6.95
C GLN A 617 -5.91 -33.23 5.91
#